data_AF-A0A7I8Z0C3-F1
#
_entry.id   AF-A0A7I8Z0C3-F1
#
_cell.length_a   1.000
_cell.length_b   1.000
_cell.length_c   1.000
_cell.angle_alpha   90.00
_cell.angle_beta   90.00
_cell.angle_gamma   90.00
#
_symmetry.space_group_name_H-M   'P 1'
#
loop_
_entity.id
_entity.type
_entity.pdbx_description
1 polymer ?
#
loop_
_entity_poly.entity_id
_entity_poly.type
_entity_poly.pdbx_seq_one_letter_code
_entity_poly.pdbx_strand_id
1 'polypeptide(L)' 'MSQLVYFSSSSENTQRFIERLGLPAVRIPLNERERIQVDEPYILIVPS' A
#
# COMPACT_ATOMS: atom_id res chain seq x y z
N MET A 1 11.24 11.53 -4.69
CA MET A 1 10.63 10.35 -5.35
C MET A 1 9.36 10.03 -4.57
N SER A 2 8.18 10.12 -5.17
CA SER A 2 6.91 9.92 -4.46
C SER A 2 6.72 8.45 -4.07
N GLN A 3 6.43 8.18 -2.79
CA GLN A 3 6.15 6.81 -2.33
C GLN A 3 4.70 6.41 -2.63
N LEU A 4 4.48 5.13 -2.95
CA LEU A 4 3.14 4.54 -2.98
C LEU A 4 2.81 3.97 -1.61
N VAL A 5 1.61 4.26 -1.10
CA VAL A 5 1.07 3.62 0.11
C VAL A 5 -0.24 2.97 -0.27
N TYR A 6 -0.45 1.70 0.09
CA TYR A 6 -1.64 0.98 -0.35
C TYR A 6 -2.19 0.02 0.68
N PHE A 7 -3.50 -0.21 0.61
CA PHE A 7 -4.17 -1.29 1.33
C PHE A 7 -4.57 -2.40 0.35
N SER A 8 -4.45 -3.65 0.77
CA SER A 8 -4.98 -4.80 0.04
C SER A 8 -5.54 -5.81 1.02
N SER A 9 -6.81 -6.16 0.85
CA SER A 9 -7.51 -7.20 1.61
C SER A 9 -6.95 -8.59 1.29
N SER A 10 -7.55 -9.64 1.89
CA SER A 10 -7.18 -11.04 1.68
C SER A 10 -7.31 -11.53 0.24
N SER A 11 -8.03 -10.81 -0.63
CA SER A 11 -8.13 -11.15 -2.06
C SER A 11 -6.89 -10.73 -2.87
N GLU A 12 -6.04 -9.87 -2.30
CA GLU A 12 -4.74 -9.44 -2.86
C GLU A 12 -4.81 -8.75 -4.24
N ASN A 13 -5.97 -8.24 -4.64
CA ASN A 13 -6.12 -7.56 -5.92
C ASN A 13 -5.20 -6.33 -6.06
N THR A 14 -5.18 -5.46 -5.05
CA THR A 14 -4.32 -4.26 -5.04
C THR A 14 -2.85 -4.65 -4.91
N GLN A 15 -2.52 -5.67 -4.12
CA GLN A 15 -1.16 -6.22 -4.02
C GLN A 15 -0.61 -6.60 -5.40
N ARG A 16 -1.35 -7.42 -6.16
CA ARG A 16 -0.96 -7.84 -7.52
C ARG A 16 -0.82 -6.66 -8.49
N PHE A 17 -1.61 -5.61 -8.33
CA PHE A 17 -1.46 -4.38 -9.12
C PHE A 17 -0.16 -3.65 -8.78
N ILE A 18 0.14 -3.46 -7.49
CA ILE A 18 1.37 -2.80 -7.03
C ILE A 18 2.63 -3.55 -7.47
N GLU A 19 2.64 -4.88 -7.36
CA GLU A 19 3.76 -5.71 -7.81
C GLU A 19 4.08 -5.52 -9.30
N ARG A 20 3.05 -5.35 -10.14
CA ARG A 20 3.22 -5.10 -11.58
C ARG A 20 3.74 -3.71 -11.90
N LEU A 21 3.54 -2.72 -11.02
CA LEU A 21 4.09 -1.37 -11.22
C LEU A 21 5.62 -1.36 -11.09
N GLY A 22 6.20 -2.29 -10.32
CA GLY A 22 7.64 -2.33 -10.07
C GLY A 22 8.18 -1.07 -9.36
N LEU A 23 7.30 -0.32 -8.69
CA LEU A 23 7.63 0.90 -7.97
C LEU A 23 7.74 0.63 -6.46
N PRO A 24 8.57 1.39 -5.72
CA PRO A 24 8.60 1.32 -4.26
C PRO A 24 7.22 1.61 -3.65
N ALA A 25 6.77 0.72 -2.78
CA ALA A 25 5.46 0.83 -2.15
C ALA A 25 5.45 0.28 -0.71
N VAL A 26 4.68 0.92 0.16
CA VAL A 26 4.44 0.51 1.55
C VAL A 26 3.03 -0.03 1.68
N ARG A 27 2.89 -1.26 2.17
CA ARG A 27 1.59 -1.89 2.43
C ARG A 27 1.08 -1.52 3.81
N ILE A 28 -0.18 -1.08 3.89
CA ILE A 28 -0.91 -0.93 5.14
C ILE A 28 -1.25 -2.33 5.68
N PRO A 29 -0.89 -2.65 6.94
CA PRO A 29 -1.19 -3.94 7.55
C PRO A 29 -2.68 -4.26 7.56
N LEU A 30 -3.00 -5.55 7.43
CA LEU A 30 -4.37 -6.06 7.63
C LEU A 30 -4.78 -6.06 9.10
N ASN A 31 -3.81 -6.21 9.99
CA ASN A 31 -4.03 -6.21 11.42
C ASN A 31 -4.21 -4.77 11.92
N GLU A 32 -5.39 -4.43 12.41
CA GLU A 32 -5.72 -3.07 12.88
C GLU A 32 -4.88 -2.61 14.09
N ARG A 33 -4.21 -3.54 14.79
CA ARG A 33 -3.29 -3.22 15.89
C ARG A 33 -1.92 -2.78 15.38
N GLU A 34 -1.58 -3.14 14.16
CA GLU A 34 -0.33 -2.71 13.52
C GLU A 34 -0.52 -1.32 12.89
N ARG A 35 0.55 -0.54 12.90
CA ARG A 35 0.57 0.84 12.42
C ARG A 35 1.79 1.03 11.53
N ILE A 36 1.62 1.87 10.52
CA ILE A 36 2.73 2.39 9.72
C ILE A 36 2.83 3.89 9.93
N GLN A 37 4.03 4.41 9.83
CA GLN A 37 4.32 5.83 9.78
C GLN A 37 4.99 6.13 8.44
N VAL A 38 4.52 7.19 7.77
CA VAL A 38 5.04 7.63 6.47
C VAL A 38 5.27 9.13 6.57
N ASP A 39 6.54 9.53 6.58
CA ASP A 39 6.98 10.91 6.85
C ASP A 39 7.24 11.73 5.58
N GLU A 40 6.96 11.14 4.42
CA GLU A 40 7.18 11.73 3.08
C GLU A 40 5.87 11.78 2.29
N PRO A 41 5.68 12.74 1.36
CA PRO A 41 4.51 12.79 0.50
C PRO A 41 4.31 11.49 -0.29
N TYR A 42 3.06 11.00 -0.29
CA TYR A 42 2.71 9.72 -0.90
C TYR A 42 1.41 9.78 -1.72
N ILE A 43 1.25 8.79 -2.59
CA ILE A 43 -0.01 8.51 -3.29
C ILE A 43 -0.67 7.32 -2.60
N LEU A 44 -1.92 7.51 -2.15
CA LEU A 44 -2.72 6.46 -1.49
C LEU A 44 -3.52 5.67 -2.53
N ILE A 45 -3.40 4.34 -2.48
CA ILE A 45 -4.14 3.42 -3.35
C ILE A 45 -4.97 2.45 -2.49
N VAL A 46 -6.29 2.44 -2.67
CA VAL A 46 -7.21 1.61 -1.89
C VAL A 46 -8.26 0.94 -2.80
N PRO A 47 -8.72 -0.28 -2.44
CA PRO A 47 -9.83 -0.93 -3.14
C PRO A 47 -11.18 -0.25 -2.82
N SER A 48 -12.19 -0.52 -3.65
CA SER A 48 -13.61 -0.16 -3.44
C SER A 48 -14.44 -1.37 -3.05
#